data_AF-A0A385YST6-F1
#
_entry.id   AF-A0A385YST6-F1
#
_cell.length_a   1.000
_cell.length_b   1.000
_cell.length_c   1.000
_cell.angle_alpha   90.00
_cell.angle_beta   90.00
_cell.angle_gamma   90.00
#
_symmetry.space_group_name_H-M   'P 1'
#
loop_
_entity.id
_entity.type
_entity.pdbx_description
1 polymer ?
#
loop_
_entity_poly.entity_id
_entity_poly.type
_entity_poly.pdbx_seq_one_letter_code
_entity_poly.pdbx_strand_id
1 'polypeptide(L)' 'MELYKEARLEGDSEGFDGETIFELTNGERWEQVEYYYRYRYKYRPTVKIYKDSMSYYLELEGIERKVRVRRI' A
#
# COMPACT_ATOMS: atom_id res chain seq x y z
N MET A 1 7.65 9.67 -10.64
CA MET A 1 7.57 8.73 -9.50
C MET A 1 8.50 7.58 -9.80
N GLU A 2 9.28 7.13 -8.83
CA GLU A 2 10.20 6.00 -8.95
C GLU A 2 9.81 4.87 -8.00
N LEU A 3 10.11 3.62 -8.37
CA LEU A 3 9.90 2.49 -7.47
C LEU A 3 10.88 2.62 -6.29
N TYR A 4 10.34 2.77 -5.09
CA TYR A 4 11.12 2.86 -3.86
C TYR A 4 11.34 1.48 -3.24
N LYS A 5 10.31 0.62 -3.26
CA LYS A 5 10.36 -0.71 -2.66
C LYS A 5 9.29 -1.63 -3.24
N GLU A 6 9.60 -2.92 -3.26
CA GLU A 6 8.64 -4.00 -3.44
C GLU A 6 8.73 -4.96 -2.25
N ALA A 7 7.59 -5.34 -1.68
CA ALA A 7 7.49 -6.22 -0.51
C ALA A 7 6.16 -6.98 -0.52
N ARG A 8 5.99 -7.91 0.42
CA ARG A 8 4.68 -8.52 0.69
C ARG A 8 4.08 -7.97 1.97
N LEU A 9 2.77 -8.01 2.05
CA LEU A 9 2.06 -7.83 3.32
C LEU A 9 2.27 -9.04 4.24
N GLU A 10 2.26 -8.79 5.54
CA GLU A 10 2.37 -9.82 6.57
C GLU A 10 1.15 -10.75 6.54
N GLY A 11 -0.05 -10.17 6.42
CA GLY A 11 -1.33 -10.88 6.39
C GLY A 11 -2.10 -10.73 5.09
N ASP A 12 -3.42 -10.90 5.17
CA ASP A 12 -4.34 -10.56 4.11
C ASP A 12 -4.55 -9.04 3.97
N SER A 13 -5.19 -8.66 2.86
CA SER A 13 -5.68 -7.30 2.65
C SER A 13 -7.03 -7.38 1.96
N GLU A 14 -7.96 -6.55 2.43
CA GLU A 14 -9.25 -6.32 1.81
C GLU A 14 -9.23 -5.19 0.77
N GLY A 15 -8.06 -4.60 0.49
CA GLY A 15 -7.90 -3.49 -0.43
C GLY A 15 -7.68 -2.15 0.27
N PHE A 16 -8.38 -1.11 -0.18
CA PHE A 16 -8.32 0.24 0.38
C PHE A 16 -9.70 0.63 0.92
N ASP A 17 -9.74 1.23 2.11
CA ASP A 17 -10.97 1.69 2.78
C ASP A 17 -10.99 3.21 3.08
N GLY A 18 -9.88 3.90 2.86
CA GLY A 18 -9.70 5.32 3.20
C GLY A 18 -8.68 5.55 4.32
N GLU A 19 -8.48 4.56 5.18
CA GLU A 19 -7.67 4.64 6.42
C GLU A 19 -6.82 3.37 6.62
N THR A 20 -6.66 2.56 5.56
CA THR A 20 -6.03 1.24 5.62
C THR A 20 -4.57 1.33 6.06
N ILE A 21 -4.18 0.45 6.98
CA ILE A 21 -2.78 0.26 7.38
C ILE A 21 -2.23 -1.02 6.76
N PHE A 22 -1.15 -0.88 5.99
CA PHE A 22 -0.42 -1.96 5.36
C PHE A 22 0.81 -2.32 6.19
N GLU A 23 0.81 -3.51 6.78
CA GLU A 23 1.98 -4.07 7.48
C GLU A 23 2.74 -5.01 6.55
N LEU A 24 4.01 -4.71 6.33
CA LEU A 24 4.90 -5.48 5.46
C LEU A 24 5.58 -6.60 6.25
N THR A 25 6.04 -7.65 5.57
CA THR A 25 6.73 -8.80 6.22
C THR A 25 8.03 -8.46 6.94
N ASN A 26 8.54 -7.24 6.81
CA ASN A 26 9.72 -6.73 7.52
C ASN A 26 9.36 -5.82 8.72
N GLY A 27 8.07 -5.74 9.08
CA GLY A 27 7.56 -4.92 10.18
C GLY A 27 7.33 -3.44 9.83
N GLU A 28 7.59 -3.00 8.59
CA GLU A 28 7.26 -1.64 8.19
C GLU A 28 5.75 -1.46 8.04
N ARG A 29 5.25 -0.29 8.46
CA ARG A 29 3.82 0.04 8.39
C ARG A 29 3.60 1.30 7.55
N TRP A 30 2.56 1.24 6.72
CA TRP A 30 2.18 2.31 5.81
C TRP A 30 0.68 2.59 5.93
N GLU A 31 0.31 3.83 6.20
CA GLU A 31 -1.07 4.26 6.35
C GLU A 31 -1.55 5.00 5.10
N GLN A 32 -2.74 4.67 4.61
CA GLN A 32 -3.45 5.40 3.57
C GLN A 32 -3.76 6.84 4.02
N VAL A 33 -3.47 7.83 3.17
CA VAL A 33 -3.72 9.27 3.47
C VAL A 33 -4.50 9.99 2.39
N GLU A 34 -5.00 9.26 1.39
CA GLU A 34 -5.87 9.75 0.33
C GLU A 34 -7.13 8.91 0.31
N TYR A 35 -8.31 9.54 0.28
CA TYR A 35 -9.56 8.80 0.17
C TYR A 35 -9.61 8.03 -1.15
N TYR A 36 -9.62 6.70 -1.02
CA TYR A 36 -9.90 5.78 -2.10
C TYR A 36 -10.44 4.49 -1.49
N TYR A 37 -11.64 4.11 -1.91
CA TYR A 37 -12.25 2.85 -1.53
C TYR A 37 -12.17 1.88 -2.70
N ARG A 38 -11.61 0.69 -2.46
CA ARG A 38 -11.70 -0.44 -3.36
C ARG A 38 -11.47 -1.72 -2.60
N TYR A 39 -12.53 -2.53 -2.52
CA TYR A 39 -12.42 -3.87 -1.96
C TYR A 39 -11.78 -4.85 -2.95
N ARG A 40 -10.77 -5.58 -2.49
CA ARG A 40 -10.23 -6.77 -3.16
C ARG A 40 -9.47 -7.62 -2.16
N TYR A 41 -10.07 -8.73 -1.73
CA TYR A 41 -9.39 -9.70 -0.88
C TYR A 41 -8.20 -10.36 -1.58
N LYS A 42 -7.05 -10.37 -0.89
CA LYS A 42 -5.89 -11.22 -1.22
C LYS A 42 -5.14 -11.61 0.06
N TYR A 43 -4.63 -12.85 0.09
CA TYR A 43 -3.72 -13.30 1.14
C TYR A 43 -2.27 -12.98 0.76
N ARG A 44 -1.55 -12.26 1.63
CA ARG A 44 -0.13 -11.86 1.49
C ARG A 44 0.21 -11.27 0.10
N PRO A 45 -0.57 -10.29 -0.38
CA PRO A 45 -0.33 -9.68 -1.68
C PRO A 45 1.02 -8.96 -1.72
N THR A 46 1.56 -8.83 -2.93
CA THR A 46 2.68 -7.92 -3.18
C THR A 46 2.21 -6.47 -3.11
N VAL A 47 3.03 -5.58 -2.55
CA VAL A 47 2.88 -4.14 -2.64
C VAL A 47 4.11 -3.51 -3.25
N LYS A 48 3.90 -2.49 -4.08
CA LYS A 48 4.95 -1.63 -4.61
C LYS A 48 4.77 -0.24 -4.06
N ILE A 49 5.80 0.24 -3.35
CA ILE A 49 5.84 1.60 -2.85
C ILE A 49 6.63 2.44 -3.85
N TYR A 50 5.99 3.50 -4.31
CA TYR A 50 6.57 4.52 -5.16
C TYR A 50 6.85 5.77 -4.35
N LYS A 51 7.86 6.51 -4.78
CA LYS A 51 8.21 7.80 -4.20
C LYS A 51 8.23 8.89 -5.28
N ASP A 52 7.75 10.06 -4.94
CA ASP A 52 8.09 11.31 -5.61
C ASP A 52 8.80 12.25 -4.61
N SER A 53 9.09 13.49 -5.01
CA SER A 53 9.85 14.44 -4.18
C SER A 53 9.21 14.73 -2.82
N MET A 54 7.90 14.52 -2.64
CA MET A 54 7.17 14.91 -1.43
C MET A 54 6.36 13.79 -0.79
N SER A 55 6.04 12.71 -1.52
CA SER A 55 5.04 11.73 -1.10
C SER A 55 5.41 10.30 -1.47
N TYR A 56 4.80 9.37 -0.74
CA TYR A 56 4.81 7.95 -1.03
C TYR A 56 3.46 7.49 -1.53
N TYR A 57 3.46 6.46 -2.37
CA TYR A 57 2.25 5.88 -2.93
C TYR A 57 2.39 4.37 -2.94
N LEU A 58 1.29 3.67 -2.66
CA LEU A 58 1.24 2.23 -2.60
C LEU A 58 0.36 1.70 -3.73
N GLU A 59 0.90 0.76 -4.50
CA GLU A 59 0.17 -0.08 -5.44
C GLU A 59 0.00 -1.47 -4.81
N LEU A 60 -1.25 -1.89 -4.63
CA LEU A 60 -1.58 -3.21 -4.07
C LEU A 60 -1.83 -4.20 -5.21
N GLU A 61 -1.33 -5.42 -5.08
CA GLU A 61 -1.54 -6.47 -6.08
C GLU A 61 -3.03 -6.62 -6.46
N GLY A 62 -3.35 -6.47 -7.75
CA GLY A 62 -4.72 -6.52 -8.24
C GLY A 62 -5.51 -5.21 -8.11
N ILE A 63 -4.89 -4.13 -7.65
CA ILE A 63 -5.43 -2.77 -7.70
C ILE A 63 -4.40 -1.87 -8.40
N GLU A 64 -4.66 -1.54 -9.65
CA GLU A 64 -3.73 -0.74 -10.49
C GLU A 64 -3.58 0.71 -10.02
N ARG A 65 -4.52 1.23 -9.23
CA ARG A 65 -4.45 2.59 -8.71
C ARG A 65 -3.41 2.68 -7.60
N LYS A 66 -2.46 3.60 -7.76
CA LYS A 66 -1.53 4.02 -6.70
C LYS A 66 -2.24 4.99 -5.77
N VAL A 67 -2.19 4.70 -4.47
CA VAL A 67 -2.85 5.51 -3.43
C VAL A 67 -1.80 6.12 -2.55
N ARG A 68 -1.95 7.41 -2.22
CA ARG A 68 -0.98 8.09 -1.35
C ARG A 68 -0.96 7.44 0.04
N VAL A 69 0.24 7.20 0.54
CA VAL A 69 0.49 6.63 1.87
C VAL A 69 1.55 7.44 2.62
N ARG A 70 1.59 7.28 3.94
CA ARG A 70 2.73 7.71 4.78
C ARG A 70 3.24 6.55 5.61
N ARG A 71 4.53 6.55 5.92
CA ARG A 71 5.13 5.58 6.83
C ARG A 71 4.78 5.96 8.27
N ILE A 72 4.46 4.97 9.10
CA ILE A 72 4.20 5.11 10.54
C ILE A 72 5.10 4.19 11.37
#